data_AF-A0A5A7NKK3-F1
#
_entry.id   AF-A0A5A7NKK3-F1
#
_cell.length_a   1.000
_cell.length_b   1.000
_cell.length_c   1.000
_cell.angle_alpha   90.00
_cell.angle_beta   90.00
_cell.angle_gamma   90.00
#
_symmetry.space_group_name_H-M   'P 1'
#
loop_
_entity.id
_entity.type
_entity.pdbx_description
1 polymer ?
#
loop_
_entity_poly.entity_id
_entity_poly.type
_entity_poly.pdbx_seq_one_letter_code
_entity_poly.pdbx_strand_id
1 'polypeptide(L)'
;MAVFTKVSDQDLSQFLADYDLGEAVCLSPIAEGVENTNYKLETTQGLFVLTLFERRTPADALPYVVGLMRQLDARGVAVPSPIADRTGTYLKLLCDRPA
;
A
#
# COMPACT_ATOMS: atom_id res chain seq x y z
N MET A 1 -15.65 2.87 14.54
CA MET A 1 -14.41 3.68 14.66
C MET A 1 -13.45 3.20 13.59
N ALA A 2 -13.11 4.06 12.63
CA ALA A 2 -12.08 3.75 11.63
C ALA A 2 -10.75 3.56 12.36
N VAL A 3 -10.05 2.46 12.07
CA VAL A 3 -8.68 2.27 12.54
C VAL A 3 -7.81 3.04 11.56
N PHE A 4 -7.05 3.99 12.10
CA PHE A 4 -6.21 4.87 11.30
C PHE A 4 -4.78 4.83 11.85
N THR A 5 -3.97 3.93 11.30
CA THR A 5 -2.54 3.86 11.59
C THR A 5 -1.87 5.10 11.00
N LYS A 6 -1.32 5.97 11.85
CA LYS A 6 -0.64 7.19 11.41
C LYS A 6 0.76 6.86 10.89
N VAL A 7 1.02 7.18 9.63
CA VAL A 7 2.35 7.12 9.01
C VAL A 7 3.02 8.48 9.14
N SER A 8 4.25 8.52 9.66
CA SER A 8 5.06 9.74 9.70
C SER A 8 5.78 9.97 8.36
N ASP A 9 6.16 11.22 8.07
CA ASP A 9 6.93 11.53 6.85
C ASP A 9 8.26 10.77 6.79
N GLN A 10 8.88 10.52 7.95
CA GLN A 10 10.11 9.74 8.06
C GLN A 10 9.88 8.27 7.72
N ASP A 11 8.86 7.64 8.32
CA ASP A 11 8.51 6.24 8.04
C ASP A 11 8.13 6.04 6.57
N LEU A 12 7.36 6.98 6.01
CA LEU A 12 6.98 6.97 4.59
C LEU A 12 8.20 7.07 3.69
N SER A 13 9.10 8.02 3.96
CA SER A 13 10.30 8.22 3.15
C SER A 13 11.22 7.00 3.19
N GLN A 14 11.40 6.39 4.37
CA GLN A 14 12.17 5.16 4.51
C GLN A 14 11.51 3.99 3.78
N PHE A 15 10.19 3.88 3.86
CA PHE A 15 9.43 2.83 3.18
C PHE A 15 9.53 2.94 1.65
N LEU A 16 9.37 4.15 1.12
CA LEU A 16 9.42 4.42 -0.33
C LEU A 16 10.83 4.35 -0.92
N ALA A 17 11.88 4.42 -0.10
CA ALA A 17 13.27 4.31 -0.58
C ALA A 17 13.55 2.99 -1.31
N ASP A 18 12.77 1.95 -1.04
CA ASP A 18 12.89 0.64 -1.69
C ASP A 18 12.03 0.51 -2.96
N TYR A 19 11.24 1.52 -3.31
CA TYR A 19 10.36 1.52 -4.47
C TYR A 19 10.89 2.42 -5.59
N ASP A 20 10.54 2.11 -6.83
CA ASP A 20 10.79 2.98 -7.97
C ASP A 20 9.55 3.85 -8.24
N LEU A 21 9.22 4.70 -7.27
CA LEU A 21 8.06 5.62 -7.30
C LEU A 21 8.48 7.08 -7.08
N GLY A 22 9.78 7.36 -6.98
CA GLY A 22 10.32 8.67 -6.64
C GLY A 22 10.02 9.09 -5.20
N GLU A 23 10.16 10.39 -4.93
CA GLU A 23 9.98 10.95 -3.57
C GLU A 23 8.52 11.26 -3.26
N ALA A 24 8.11 11.09 -1.99
CA ALA A 24 6.80 11.51 -1.51
C ALA A 24 6.66 13.03 -1.51
N VAL A 25 5.59 13.52 -2.13
CA VAL A 25 5.22 14.93 -2.20
C VAL A 25 4.07 15.23 -1.23
N CYS A 26 3.08 14.34 -1.16
CA CYS A 26 1.92 14.52 -0.29
C CYS A 26 1.35 13.16 0.13
N LEU A 27 0.96 13.04 1.41
CA LEU A 27 0.26 11.87 1.94
C LEU A 27 -1.06 12.33 2.58
N SER A 28 -2.19 12.00 1.96
CA SER A 28 -3.51 12.43 2.42
C SER A 28 -4.38 11.23 2.84
N PRO A 29 -4.98 11.25 4.04
CA PRO A 29 -5.86 10.17 4.48
C PRO A 29 -7.11 10.04 3.60
N ILE A 30 -7.53 8.81 3.32
CA ILE A 30 -8.82 8.52 2.69
C ILE A 30 -9.79 8.08 3.80
N ALA A 31 -10.72 8.95 4.17
CA ALA A 31 -11.59 8.79 5.34
C ALA A 31 -12.69 7.73 5.17
N GLU A 32 -12.91 7.20 3.97
CA GLU A 32 -14.01 6.28 3.67
C GLU A 32 -13.71 4.79 3.94
N GLY A 33 -12.65 4.48 4.70
CA GLY A 33 -12.25 3.12 5.07
C GLY A 33 -12.83 2.66 6.41
N VAL A 34 -13.45 1.47 6.46
CA VAL A 34 -13.92 0.84 7.71
C VAL A 34 -12.92 -0.20 8.24
N GLU A 35 -12.14 -0.79 7.34
CA GLU A 35 -11.31 -1.96 7.66
C GLU A 35 -9.82 -1.70 7.55
N ASN A 36 -9.34 -0.97 6.53
CA ASN A 36 -7.91 -0.70 6.33
C ASN A 36 -7.62 0.80 6.38
N THR A 37 -6.41 1.15 6.78
CA THR A 37 -5.95 2.53 6.66
C THR A 37 -5.53 2.77 5.21
N ASN A 38 -6.20 3.69 4.52
CA ASN A 38 -5.89 4.04 3.14
C ASN A 38 -5.43 5.49 3.06
N TYR A 39 -4.39 5.71 2.26
CA TYR A 39 -3.83 7.01 1.96
C TYR A 39 -3.78 7.21 0.45
N LYS A 40 -4.09 8.44 0.02
CA LYS A 40 -3.66 8.94 -1.28
C LYS A 40 -2.20 9.37 -1.15
N LEU A 41 -1.33 8.76 -1.93
CA LEU A 41 0.10 9.06 -1.98
C LEU A 41 0.40 9.77 -3.30
N GLU A 42 0.86 11.01 -3.20
CA GLU A 42 1.41 11.75 -4.34
C GLU A 42 2.92 11.69 -4.28
N THR A 43 3.55 11.35 -5.39
CA THR A 43 5.00 11.27 -5.54
C THR A 43 5.45 12.09 -6.75
N THR A 44 6.75 12.29 -6.87
CA THR A 44 7.37 12.90 -8.06
C THR A 44 7.13 12.12 -9.36
N GLN A 45 6.76 10.83 -9.30
CA GLN A 45 6.54 9.99 -10.49
C GLN A 45 5.06 9.65 -10.73
N GLY A 46 4.16 9.97 -9.81
CA GLY A 46 2.74 9.71 -10.00
C GLY A 46 1.88 9.71 -8.75
N LEU A 47 0.63 9.30 -8.94
CA LEU A 47 -0.38 9.17 -7.91
C LEU A 47 -0.62 7.69 -7.60
N PHE A 48 -0.60 7.36 -6.31
CA PHE A 48 -0.71 6.01 -5.80
C PHE A 48 -1.68 5.95 -4.62
N VAL A 49 -2.08 4.73 -4.27
CA VAL A 49 -2.81 4.45 -3.04
C VAL A 49 -1.91 3.60 -2.15
N LEU A 50 -1.68 4.06 -0.93
CA LEU A 50 -0.99 3.30 0.11
C LEU A 50 -2.04 2.70 1.05
N THR A 51 -2.05 1.38 1.17
CA THR A 51 -3.00 0.65 2.01
C THR A 51 -2.24 -0.09 3.10
N LEU A 52 -2.52 0.23 4.37
CA LEU A 52 -2.03 -0.55 5.51
C LEU A 52 -3.14 -1.50 5.94
N PHE A 53 -2.86 -2.80 5.86
CA PHE A 53 -3.80 -3.85 6.23
C PHE A 53 -3.91 -3.94 7.76
N GLU A 54 -5.10 -3.63 8.27
CA GLU A 54 -5.37 -3.67 9.71
C GLU A 54 -5.75 -5.08 10.17
N ARG A 55 -5.84 -5.29 11.50
CA ARG A 55 -5.99 -6.60 12.16
C ARG A 55 -7.22 -7.43 11.73
N ARG A 56 -8.15 -6.86 10.96
CA ARG A 56 -9.30 -7.60 10.41
C ARG A 56 -8.92 -8.46 9.21
N THR A 57 -7.84 -8.12 8.52
CA THR A 57 -7.36 -8.91 7.39
C THR A 57 -6.36 -9.96 7.90
N PRO A 58 -6.62 -11.26 7.71
CA PRO A 58 -5.68 -12.31 8.09
C PRO A 58 -4.38 -12.14 7.29
N ALA A 59 -3.24 -11.98 7.98
CA ALA A 59 -1.96 -11.73 7.32
C ALA A 59 -1.54 -12.89 6.39
N ASP A 60 -1.96 -14.11 6.72
CA ASP A 60 -1.80 -15.33 5.92
C ASP A 60 -2.63 -15.33 4.62
N ALA A 61 -3.73 -14.57 4.57
CA ALA A 61 -4.54 -14.41 3.36
C ALA A 61 -3.96 -13.35 2.40
N LEU A 62 -3.15 -12.41 2.88
CA LEU A 62 -2.62 -11.31 2.07
C LEU A 62 -1.81 -11.77 0.85
N PRO A 63 -0.90 -12.75 0.95
CA PRO A 63 -0.16 -13.24 -0.22
C PRO A 63 -1.11 -13.77 -1.31
N TYR A 64 -2.19 -14.43 -0.93
CA TYR A 64 -3.21 -14.92 -1.87
C TYR A 64 -3.94 -13.75 -2.54
N VAL A 65 -4.40 -12.77 -1.77
CA VAL A 65 -5.15 -11.60 -2.28
C VAL A 65 -4.29 -10.78 -3.26
N VAL A 66 -3.06 -10.46 -2.86
CA VAL A 66 -2.10 -9.71 -3.71
C VAL A 66 -1.73 -10.52 -4.95
N GLY A 67 -1.50 -11.82 -4.80
CA GLY A 67 -1.22 -12.72 -5.91
C GLY A 67 -2.38 -12.79 -6.92
N LEU A 68 -3.62 -12.84 -6.43
CA LEU A 68 -4.82 -12.83 -7.24
C LEU A 68 -4.99 -11.50 -7.99
N MET A 69 -4.82 -10.35 -7.32
CA MET A 69 -4.88 -9.04 -7.96
C MET A 69 -3.87 -8.94 -9.12
N ARG A 70 -2.62 -9.35 -8.89
CA ARG A 70 -1.58 -9.38 -9.93
C ARG A 70 -1.97 -10.27 -11.11
N GLN A 71 -2.53 -11.45 -10.85
CA GLN A 71 -2.97 -12.38 -11.90
C GLN A 71 -4.17 -11.88 -12.69
N LEU A 72 -5.04 -11.07 -12.09
CA LEU A 72 -6.19 -10.45 -12.74
C LEU A 72 -5.74 -9.28 -13.61
N ASP A 73 -4.87 -8.42 -13.09
CA ASP A 73 -4.24 -7.32 -13.82
C ASP A 73 -3.47 -7.81 -15.05
N ALA A 74 -2.65 -8.86 -14.90
CA ALA A 74 -1.93 -9.51 -16.00
C ALA A 74 -2.85 -10.09 -17.10
N ARG A 75 -4.15 -10.27 -16.80
CA ARG A 75 -5.17 -10.73 -17.76
C ARG A 75 -6.06 -9.60 -18.28
N GLY A 76 -5.74 -8.34 -17.97
CA GLY A 76 -6.47 -7.16 -18.42
C GLY A 76 -7.78 -6.90 -17.67
N VAL A 77 -7.97 -7.52 -16.50
CA VAL A 77 -9.12 -7.20 -15.64
C VAL A 77 -8.85 -5.88 -14.93
N ALA A 78 -9.82 -4.97 -14.95
CA ALA A 78 -9.72 -3.68 -14.27
C ALA A 78 -9.76 -3.86 -12.74
N VAL A 79 -8.61 -4.14 -12.15
CA VAL A 79 -8.39 -4.25 -10.70
C VAL A 79 -7.21 -3.37 -10.28
N PRO A 80 -7.12 -2.96 -9.01
CA PRO A 80 -5.91 -2.34 -8.48
C PRO A 80 -4.71 -3.29 -8.61
N SER A 81 -3.65 -2.83 -9.25
CA SER A 81 -2.41 -3.61 -9.41
C SER A 81 -1.43 -3.28 -8.28
N PRO A 82 -1.03 -4.26 -7.45
CA PRO A 82 -0.05 -4.03 -6.40
C PRO A 82 1.33 -3.78 -7.00
N ILE A 83 2.05 -2.80 -6.46
CA ILE A 83 3.37 -2.41 -6.94
C ILE A 83 4.44 -3.16 -6.14
N ALA A 84 5.35 -3.85 -6.83
CA ALA A 84 6.50 -4.48 -6.21
C ALA A 84 7.57 -3.45 -5.87
N ASP A 85 8.29 -3.68 -4.77
CA ASP A 85 9.52 -2.96 -4.48
C ASP A 85 10.65 -3.38 -5.45
N ARG A 86 11.82 -2.74 -5.34
CA ARG A 86 13.02 -3.02 -6.15
C ARG A 86 13.53 -4.45 -6.04
N THR A 87 13.10 -5.21 -5.03
CA THR A 87 13.46 -6.63 -4.84
C THR A 87 12.42 -7.59 -5.42
N GLY A 88 11.30 -7.09 -5.94
CA GLY A 88 10.18 -7.90 -6.41
C GLY A 88 9.21 -8.30 -5.30
N THR A 89 9.30 -7.69 -4.12
CA THR A 89 8.44 -7.96 -2.95
C THR A 89 7.20 -7.07 -2.99
N TYR A 90 6.01 -7.66 -2.81
CA TYR A 90 4.72 -6.94 -2.90
C TYR A 90 4.08 -6.61 -1.54
N LEU A 91 4.60 -7.17 -0.45
CA LEU A 91 4.08 -6.94 0.89
C LEU A 91 5.27 -6.69 1.82
N LYS A 92 5.27 -5.54 2.48
CA LYS A 92 6.28 -5.13 3.46
C LYS A 92 5.58 -4.66 4.73
N LEU A 93 6.37 -4.32 5.74
CA LEU A 93 5.84 -3.74 6.97
C LEU A 93 6.05 -2.23 6.98
N LEU A 94 4.99 -1.51 7.31
CA LEU A 94 4.98 -0.08 7.60
C LEU A 94 4.19 0.13 8.90
N CYS A 95 4.80 0.76 9.90
CA CYS A 95 4.18 0.96 11.22
C CYS A 95 3.60 -0.34 11.81
N ASP A 96 4.36 -1.45 11.71
CA ASP A 96 3.98 -2.81 12.14
C ASP A 96 2.78 -3.41 11.39
N ARG A 97 2.36 -2.81 10.27
CA ARG A 97 1.25 -3.28 9.43
C ARG A 97 1.74 -3.72 8.06
N PRO A 98 1.18 -4.79 7.47
CA PRO A 98 1.42 -5.11 6.08
C PRO A 98 0.98 -3.96 5.17
N ALA A 99 1.81 -3.62 4.19
CA ALA A 99 1.61 -2.56 3.20
C ALA A 99 2.21 -2.96 1.84
#